data_AF-A0A1Y2LJC7-F1
#
_entry.id   AF-A0A1Y2LJC7-F1
#
_cell.length_a   1.000
_cell.length_b   1.000
_cell.length_c   1.000
_cell.angle_alpha   90.00
_cell.angle_beta   90.00
_cell.angle_gamma   90.00
#
_symmetry.space_group_name_H-M   'P 1'
#
loop_
_entity.id
_entity.type
_entity.pdbx_description
1 polymer ?
#
loop_
_entity_poly.entity_id
_entity_poly.type
_entity_poly.pdbx_seq_one_letter_code
_entity_poly.pdbx_strand_id
1 'polypeptide(L)'
;MPRAPRTSTRSRASRSSDDVTSSISRRTRSGQQPSTLPPVKAPAARRTRKLPALAFLARPQDIIRADPNRQNRLFSLPKELLEQIASYLPLPSIICLTLTCKEAAESIGTESWARYKKEKQWLMDTAQFHELLARDWGDILDYCARCNTLHPPLQPPRSHRETKLTKWCFGQDAMIDYLPQDAVHGYNPLFVHIANAMEESKEFATKGKDGPLIDTLSGDFTITKRSTSWRLVSSAQRVDGNLVLRHVHTIQNTMHGSLDGIDLLSLPIRLCPHQSTTKQVPERSRYFRGKCSEINGRLLSQVITSALPPATQQKVDLNSLKDLAPSEQAQWAVNQQRAGAIWRCRFCLTKYRVQYSANQLSITTWHSFGRDLYHASKYWKWIVRRTGTTLGTDKRNDEWWSPSRTVPDFVCETE
;
A
#
# COMPACT_ATOMS: atom_id res chain seq x y z
N MET A 1 -15.38 -32.62 -32.71
CA MET A 1 -15.69 -33.97 -32.18
C MET A 1 -15.96 -33.89 -30.69
N PRO A 2 -17.15 -34.27 -30.20
CA PRO A 2 -17.48 -34.19 -28.78
C PRO A 2 -17.45 -35.56 -28.06
N ARG A 3 -17.20 -35.46 -26.74
CA ARG A 3 -17.37 -36.44 -25.65
C ARG A 3 -16.31 -37.54 -25.46
N ALA A 4 -15.65 -37.50 -24.29
CA ALA A 4 -15.90 -38.52 -23.26
C ALA A 4 -15.58 -37.96 -21.84
N PRO A 5 -16.51 -38.11 -20.88
CA PRO A 5 -16.37 -37.62 -19.50
C PRO A 5 -15.61 -38.63 -18.61
N ARG A 6 -14.80 -38.14 -17.68
CA ARG A 6 -14.16 -38.99 -16.66
C ARG A 6 -15.12 -39.27 -15.51
N THR A 7 -15.28 -40.56 -15.28
CA THR A 7 -16.13 -41.28 -14.34
C THR A 7 -15.78 -40.99 -12.87
N SER A 8 -16.82 -40.79 -12.06
CA SER A 8 -16.74 -40.83 -10.60
C SER A 8 -16.76 -42.29 -10.12
N THR A 9 -15.77 -42.68 -9.33
CA THR A 9 -15.82 -43.93 -8.56
C THR A 9 -15.94 -43.60 -7.08
N ARG A 10 -17.18 -43.64 -6.60
CA ARG A 10 -17.52 -43.90 -5.20
C ARG A 10 -17.34 -45.40 -4.97
N SER A 11 -16.40 -45.80 -4.12
CA SER A 11 -16.43 -47.13 -3.50
C SER A 11 -16.79 -46.98 -2.02
N ARG A 12 -17.89 -47.64 -1.67
CA ARG A 12 -18.47 -47.78 -0.35
C ARG A 12 -18.05 -49.16 0.12
N ALA A 13 -17.23 -49.25 1.16
CA ALA A 13 -16.98 -50.50 1.87
C ALA A 13 -17.42 -50.33 3.32
N SER A 14 -18.23 -51.28 3.76
CA SER A 14 -18.96 -51.33 5.01
C SER A 14 -18.22 -52.10 6.10
N ARG A 15 -18.34 -51.58 7.32
CA ARG A 15 -18.42 -52.26 8.63
C ARG A 15 -17.28 -53.17 9.09
N SER A 16 -16.65 -52.76 10.18
CA SER A 16 -16.70 -53.52 11.44
C SER A 16 -16.77 -52.54 12.62
N SER A 17 -17.72 -52.81 13.50
CA SER A 17 -17.92 -52.23 14.82
C SER A 17 -16.97 -52.89 15.80
N ASP A 18 -16.29 -52.12 16.64
CA ASP A 18 -16.17 -52.40 18.07
C ASP A 18 -15.71 -51.12 18.79
N ASP A 19 -16.27 -50.95 19.98
CA ASP A 19 -16.18 -49.81 20.89
C ASP A 19 -14.75 -49.35 21.19
N VAL A 20 -14.59 -48.05 21.42
CA VAL A 20 -14.10 -47.46 22.68
C VAL A 20 -13.96 -45.94 22.50
N THR A 21 -14.64 -45.24 23.40
CA THR A 21 -14.56 -43.81 23.72
C THR A 21 -13.16 -43.20 23.55
N SER A 22 -13.01 -42.26 22.64
CA SER A 22 -11.96 -41.23 22.76
C SER A 22 -12.45 -39.87 22.28
N SER A 23 -12.40 -38.94 23.23
CA SER A 23 -12.65 -37.52 23.06
C SER A 23 -11.69 -36.93 22.03
N ILE A 24 -12.25 -36.34 20.97
CA ILE A 24 -11.48 -35.58 19.98
C ILE A 24 -10.98 -34.29 20.64
N SER A 25 -9.78 -34.38 21.19
CA SER A 25 -8.97 -33.25 21.63
C SER A 25 -8.59 -32.40 20.42
N ARG A 26 -9.04 -31.14 20.45
CA ARG A 26 -8.73 -30.11 19.46
C ARG A 26 -7.26 -29.70 19.63
N ARG A 27 -6.36 -30.36 18.88
CA ARG A 27 -4.92 -30.04 18.81
C ARG A 27 -4.72 -28.57 18.43
N THR A 28 -4.29 -27.75 19.40
CA THR A 28 -3.71 -26.43 19.13
C THR A 28 -2.26 -26.58 18.67
N ARG A 29 -1.89 -25.68 17.76
CA ARG A 29 -0.61 -25.60 17.07
C ARG A 29 0.46 -24.99 17.99
N SER A 30 1.08 -25.81 18.81
CA SER A 30 2.38 -25.52 19.42
C SER A 30 3.11 -26.85 19.64
N GLY A 31 4.01 -27.18 18.72
CA GLY A 31 4.85 -28.38 18.80
C GLY A 31 5.97 -28.20 19.81
N GLN A 32 5.68 -28.41 21.09
CA GLN A 32 6.69 -28.66 22.11
C GLN A 32 6.37 -30.00 22.79
N GLN A 33 7.34 -30.91 22.77
CA GLN A 33 7.30 -32.14 23.55
C GLN A 33 7.29 -31.81 25.05
N PRO A 34 6.53 -32.55 25.89
CA PRO A 34 6.56 -32.34 27.33
C PRO A 34 7.87 -32.89 27.91
N SER A 35 8.62 -32.03 28.59
CA SER A 35 9.76 -32.41 29.42
C SER A 35 9.31 -33.23 30.62
N THR A 36 9.92 -34.39 30.83
CA THR A 36 9.76 -35.27 32.00
C THR A 36 10.51 -34.73 33.22
N LEU A 37 10.05 -33.61 33.78
CA LEU A 37 10.44 -33.16 35.11
C LEU A 37 9.20 -33.03 36.00
N PRO A 38 9.27 -33.43 37.29
CA PRO A 38 8.15 -33.30 38.21
C PRO A 38 7.78 -31.83 38.38
N PRO A 39 6.49 -31.50 38.52
CA PRO A 39 6.03 -30.12 38.53
C PRO A 39 6.50 -29.44 39.80
N VAL A 40 7.42 -28.48 39.64
CA VAL A 40 7.69 -27.47 40.67
C VAL A 40 6.36 -26.77 40.93
N LYS A 41 5.85 -26.87 42.16
CA LYS A 41 4.62 -26.19 42.59
C LYS A 41 4.78 -24.69 42.37
N ALA A 42 4.25 -24.18 41.27
CA ALA A 42 4.13 -22.75 41.05
C ALA A 42 3.33 -22.16 42.21
N PRO A 43 3.78 -21.07 42.84
CA PRO A 43 3.01 -20.41 43.88
C PRO A 43 1.65 -20.05 43.28
N ALA A 44 0.58 -20.42 43.98
CA ALA A 44 -0.79 -20.20 43.54
C ALA A 44 -0.95 -18.73 43.15
N ALA A 45 -1.04 -18.47 41.84
CA ALA A 45 -1.31 -17.14 41.33
C ALA A 45 -2.65 -16.71 41.93
N ARG A 46 -2.59 -15.78 42.89
CA ARG A 46 -3.75 -15.15 43.53
C ARG A 46 -4.65 -14.70 42.39
N ARG A 47 -5.82 -15.35 42.20
CA ARG A 47 -6.80 -14.95 41.19
C ARG A 47 -7.10 -13.48 41.42
N THR A 48 -6.56 -12.61 40.56
CA THR A 48 -6.93 -11.19 40.54
C THR A 48 -8.43 -11.17 40.34
N ARG A 49 -9.14 -10.63 41.33
CA ARG A 49 -10.59 -10.52 41.32
C ARG A 49 -10.95 -9.78 40.03
N LYS A 50 -11.67 -10.43 39.11
CA LYS A 50 -12.11 -9.78 37.87
C LYS A 50 -12.87 -8.52 38.29
N LEU A 51 -12.38 -7.35 37.85
CA LEU A 51 -13.11 -6.11 38.05
C LEU A 51 -14.53 -6.28 37.49
N PRO A 52 -15.57 -5.75 38.16
CA PRO A 52 -16.92 -5.77 37.63
C PRO A 52 -16.94 -5.22 36.20
N ALA A 53 -17.83 -5.74 35.35
CA ALA A 53 -17.85 -5.46 33.91
C ALA A 53 -18.01 -3.97 33.52
N LEU A 54 -18.22 -3.08 34.49
CA LEU A 54 -18.42 -1.63 34.34
C LEU A 54 -17.54 -0.79 35.27
N ALA A 55 -16.46 -1.35 35.82
CA ALA A 55 -15.58 -0.62 36.74
C ALA A 55 -14.99 0.68 36.16
N PHE A 56 -14.93 0.80 34.82
CA PHE A 56 -14.50 2.02 34.13
C PHE A 56 -15.55 3.14 34.11
N LEU A 57 -16.83 2.83 34.37
CA LEU A 57 -17.92 3.80 34.53
C LEU A 57 -18.13 4.19 36.00
N ALA A 58 -17.60 3.40 36.94
CA ALA A 58 -17.69 3.73 38.36
C ALA A 58 -16.80 4.95 38.66
N ARG A 59 -17.44 6.10 38.89
CA ARG A 59 -16.77 7.36 39.19
C ARG A 59 -16.88 7.70 40.69
N PRO A 60 -15.81 8.17 41.33
CA PRO A 60 -15.88 8.80 42.65
C PRO A 60 -16.89 9.96 42.68
N GLN A 61 -17.60 10.14 43.80
CA GLN A 61 -18.72 11.10 43.90
C GLN A 61 -18.28 12.56 43.72
N ASP A 62 -17.05 12.88 44.11
CA ASP A 62 -16.38 14.16 43.90
C ASP A 62 -16.15 14.45 42.40
N ILE A 63 -15.69 13.46 41.64
CA ILE A 63 -15.52 13.58 40.18
C ILE A 63 -16.87 13.74 39.48
N ILE A 64 -17.90 13.03 39.93
CA ILE A 64 -19.26 13.16 39.40
C ILE A 64 -19.78 14.58 39.64
N ARG A 65 -19.67 15.11 40.86
CA ARG A 65 -20.15 16.47 41.20
C ARG A 65 -19.42 17.56 40.44
N ALA A 66 -18.15 17.34 40.08
CA ALA A 66 -17.34 18.27 39.33
C ALA A 66 -17.47 18.12 37.80
N ASP A 67 -18.24 17.15 37.27
CA ASP A 67 -18.36 16.93 35.83
C ASP A 67 -19.13 18.09 35.16
N PRO A 68 -18.49 18.89 34.29
CA PRO A 68 -19.13 20.02 33.63
C PRO A 68 -20.32 19.60 32.74
N ASN A 69 -20.34 18.35 32.26
CA ASN A 69 -21.43 17.85 31.43
C ASN A 69 -22.76 17.77 32.19
N ARG A 70 -22.75 17.65 33.52
CA ARG A 70 -23.99 17.65 34.33
C ARG A 70 -24.79 18.94 34.25
N GLN A 71 -24.14 20.04 33.91
CA GLN A 71 -24.78 21.34 33.75
C GLN A 71 -25.44 21.50 32.38
N ASN A 72 -25.21 20.55 31.46
CA ASN A 72 -25.84 20.57 30.15
C ASN A 72 -27.33 20.24 30.26
N ARG A 73 -28.17 20.97 29.53
CA ARG A 73 -29.65 20.84 29.60
C ARG A 73 -30.11 19.40 29.39
N LEU A 74 -29.46 18.68 28.48
CA LEU A 74 -29.75 17.28 28.21
C LEU A 74 -29.60 16.41 29.47
N PHE A 75 -28.46 16.53 30.17
CA PHE A 75 -28.14 15.70 31.35
C PHE A 75 -28.74 16.23 32.66
N SER A 76 -29.40 17.38 32.63
CA SER A 76 -30.23 17.89 33.73
C SER A 76 -31.62 17.26 33.80
N LEU A 77 -32.02 16.54 32.76
CA LEU A 77 -33.29 15.80 32.74
C LEU A 77 -33.20 14.56 33.65
N PRO A 78 -34.32 14.14 34.26
CA PRO A 78 -34.43 12.83 34.91
C PRO A 78 -33.97 11.71 33.98
N LYS A 79 -33.32 10.69 34.55
CA LYS A 79 -32.73 9.57 33.81
C LYS A 79 -33.77 8.86 32.94
N GLU A 80 -35.00 8.75 33.43
CA GLU A 80 -36.13 8.12 32.74
C GLU A 80 -36.48 8.87 31.45
N LEU A 81 -36.41 10.21 31.45
CA LEU A 81 -36.64 11.02 30.25
C LEU A 81 -35.49 10.88 29.26
N LEU A 82 -34.25 10.75 29.74
CA LEU A 82 -33.10 10.48 28.88
C LEU A 82 -33.19 9.10 28.22
N GLU A 83 -33.57 8.07 28.98
CA GLU A 83 -33.83 6.73 28.46
C GLU A 83 -34.97 6.75 27.43
N GLN A 84 -36.04 7.51 27.69
CA GLN A 84 -37.14 7.70 26.75
C GLN A 84 -36.68 8.41 25.46
N ILE A 85 -35.90 9.49 25.56
CA ILE A 85 -35.31 10.18 24.39
C ILE A 85 -34.42 9.20 23.61
N ALA A 86 -33.56 8.45 24.30
CA ALA A 86 -32.69 7.46 23.68
C ALA A 86 -33.49 6.36 22.96
N SER A 87 -34.66 5.98 23.45
CA SER A 87 -35.51 4.96 22.81
C SER A 87 -36.02 5.36 21.42
N TYR A 88 -36.09 6.66 21.11
CA TYR A 88 -36.45 7.18 19.79
C TYR A 88 -35.27 7.28 18.82
N LEU A 89 -34.03 7.11 19.30
CA LEU A 89 -32.85 7.20 18.46
C LEU A 89 -32.53 5.85 17.80
N PRO A 90 -32.03 5.86 16.55
CA PRO A 90 -31.41 4.67 15.96
C PRO A 90 -30.27 4.14 16.85
N LEU A 91 -30.10 2.82 16.89
CA LEU A 91 -29.10 2.17 17.75
C LEU A 91 -27.68 2.75 17.59
N PRO A 92 -27.16 3.03 16.37
CA PRO A 92 -25.87 3.70 16.20
C PRO A 92 -25.78 5.07 16.87
N SER A 93 -26.87 5.85 16.86
CA SER A 93 -26.93 7.18 17.46
C SER A 93 -26.90 7.12 18.98
N ILE A 94 -27.58 6.13 19.58
CA ILE A 94 -27.52 5.89 21.03
C ILE A 94 -26.08 5.55 21.44
N ILE A 95 -25.41 4.69 20.68
CA ILE A 95 -24.03 4.29 20.96
C ILE A 95 -23.08 5.50 20.84
N CYS A 96 -23.20 6.30 19.78
CA CYS A 96 -22.40 7.53 19.64
C CYS A 96 -22.65 8.48 20.82
N LEU A 97 -23.91 8.65 21.24
CA LEU A 97 -24.24 9.47 22.41
C LEU A 97 -23.52 8.96 23.68
N THR A 98 -23.45 7.63 23.91
CA THR A 98 -22.68 7.09 25.04
C THR A 98 -21.16 7.30 24.93
N LEU A 99 -20.62 7.59 23.75
CA LEU A 99 -19.19 7.85 23.54
C LEU A 99 -18.83 9.33 23.72
N THR A 100 -19.81 10.24 23.72
CA THR A 100 -19.56 11.69 23.84
C THR A 100 -18.96 12.08 25.19
N CYS A 101 -19.52 11.58 26.30
CA CYS A 101 -19.03 11.86 27.64
C CYS A 101 -19.40 10.77 28.64
N LYS A 102 -18.74 10.76 29.80
CA LYS A 102 -18.98 9.76 30.86
C LYS A 102 -20.40 9.86 31.44
N GLU A 103 -20.96 11.07 31.56
CA GLU A 103 -22.33 11.27 32.05
C GLU A 103 -23.37 10.66 31.09
N ALA A 104 -23.18 10.80 29.78
CA ALA A 104 -24.04 10.16 28.78
C ALA A 104 -23.97 8.63 28.87
N ALA A 105 -22.76 8.08 28.99
CA ALA A 105 -22.55 6.64 29.14
C ALA A 105 -23.21 6.09 30.41
N GLU A 106 -23.14 6.83 31.53
CA GLU A 106 -23.74 6.43 32.80
C GLU A 106 -25.27 6.55 32.77
N SER A 107 -25.81 7.62 32.19
CA SER A 107 -27.25 7.88 32.12
C SER A 107 -27.98 6.90 31.20
N ILE A 108 -27.39 6.57 30.05
CA ILE A 108 -27.98 5.66 29.06
C ILE A 108 -27.64 4.20 29.34
N GLY A 109 -26.47 3.95 29.94
CA GLY A 109 -25.98 2.62 30.26
C GLY A 109 -25.42 1.84 29.06
N THR A 110 -25.15 0.56 29.28
CA THR A 110 -24.46 -0.32 28.31
C THR A 110 -25.39 -1.26 27.54
N GLU A 111 -26.70 -1.15 27.73
CA GLU A 111 -27.65 -2.04 27.09
C GLU A 111 -27.64 -1.89 25.57
N SER A 112 -27.51 -0.66 25.07
CA SER A 112 -27.32 -0.35 23.64
C SER A 112 -26.15 -1.13 23.03
N TRP A 113 -25.01 -1.15 23.70
CA TRP A 113 -23.83 -1.94 23.29
C TRP A 113 -24.08 -3.44 23.32
N ALA A 114 -24.84 -3.94 24.30
CA ALA A 114 -25.20 -5.35 24.38
C ALA A 114 -26.18 -5.74 23.25
N ARG A 115 -27.12 -4.86 22.91
CA ARG A 115 -28.06 -5.02 21.79
C ARG A 115 -27.33 -5.01 20.45
N TYR A 116 -26.43 -4.05 20.27
CA TYR A 116 -25.56 -3.93 19.10
C TYR A 116 -24.68 -5.17 18.87
N LYS A 117 -24.15 -5.76 19.95
CA LYS A 117 -23.40 -7.02 19.87
C LYS A 117 -24.24 -8.21 19.42
N LYS A 118 -25.56 -8.20 19.69
CA LYS A 118 -26.50 -9.31 19.43
C LYS A 118 -27.19 -9.23 18.07
N GLU A 119 -27.32 -8.04 17.49
CA GLU A 119 -27.85 -7.90 16.14
C GLU A 119 -26.96 -8.67 15.14
N LYS A 120 -27.57 -9.62 14.40
CA LYS A 120 -26.89 -10.60 13.54
C LYS A 120 -26.17 -10.00 12.32
N GLN A 121 -26.01 -8.69 12.26
CA GLN A 121 -25.50 -7.95 11.10
C GLN A 121 -24.55 -6.83 11.54
N TRP A 122 -23.49 -7.20 12.26
CA TRP A 122 -22.29 -6.35 12.40
C TRP A 122 -21.77 -5.77 11.06
N LEU A 123 -22.16 -6.36 9.93
CA LEU A 123 -21.74 -5.96 8.59
C LEU A 123 -22.66 -4.98 7.86
N MET A 124 -23.92 -4.76 8.28
CA MET A 124 -24.87 -3.95 7.50
C MET A 124 -25.08 -2.53 8.07
N ASP A 125 -25.07 -2.35 9.39
CA ASP A 125 -25.31 -1.02 10.04
C ASP A 125 -24.04 -0.33 10.57
N THR A 126 -22.85 -0.90 10.33
CA THR A 126 -21.59 -0.32 10.79
C THR A 126 -21.22 0.96 10.04
N ALA A 127 -21.65 1.13 8.79
CA ALA A 127 -21.35 2.34 8.02
C ALA A 127 -21.95 3.59 8.69
N GLN A 128 -23.24 3.53 9.07
CA GLN A 128 -23.91 4.64 9.75
C GLN A 128 -23.28 4.96 11.11
N PHE A 129 -22.86 3.94 11.86
CA PHE A 129 -22.16 4.15 13.12
C PHE A 129 -20.81 4.85 12.92
N HIS A 130 -20.00 4.40 11.98
CA HIS A 130 -18.71 5.02 11.72
C HIS A 130 -18.82 6.41 11.08
N GLU A 131 -19.85 6.68 10.28
CA GLU A 131 -20.14 8.00 9.73
C GLU A 131 -20.50 9.00 10.84
N LEU A 132 -21.34 8.59 11.80
CA LEU A 132 -21.68 9.41 12.96
C LEU A 132 -20.44 9.69 13.83
N LEU A 133 -19.57 8.69 14.01
CA LEU A 133 -18.29 8.91 14.68
C LEU A 133 -17.40 9.87 13.88
N ALA A 134 -17.22 9.66 12.57
CA ALA A 134 -16.39 10.54 11.74
C ALA A 134 -16.86 12.00 11.82
N ARG A 135 -18.18 12.25 11.79
CA ARG A 135 -18.77 13.58 12.02
C ARG A 135 -18.30 14.20 13.34
N ASP A 136 -18.32 13.42 14.42
CA ASP A 136 -17.99 13.91 15.76
C ASP A 136 -16.48 14.15 15.94
N TRP A 137 -15.64 13.48 15.16
CA TRP A 137 -14.18 13.66 15.14
C TRP A 137 -13.69 14.71 14.13
N GLY A 138 -14.56 15.19 13.23
CA GLY A 138 -14.24 16.18 12.20
C GLY A 138 -13.12 15.72 11.25
N ASP A 139 -12.27 16.65 10.82
CA ASP A 139 -11.18 16.40 9.85
C ASP A 139 -10.01 15.57 10.43
N ILE A 140 -10.12 15.07 11.66
CA ILE A 140 -9.07 14.28 12.31
C ILE A 140 -9.11 12.82 11.86
N LEU A 141 -10.30 12.30 11.51
CA LEU A 141 -10.52 10.91 11.15
C LEU A 141 -11.49 10.75 9.98
N ASP A 142 -11.08 9.96 8.98
CA ASP A 142 -11.91 9.54 7.85
C ASP A 142 -12.38 8.09 8.01
N TYR A 143 -13.63 7.83 7.61
CA TYR A 143 -14.16 6.49 7.51
C TYR A 143 -13.65 5.77 6.26
N CYS A 144 -13.04 4.60 6.47
CA CYS A 144 -12.61 3.73 5.38
C CYS A 144 -13.60 2.59 5.16
N ALA A 145 -14.38 2.68 4.07
CA ALA A 145 -15.34 1.65 3.69
C ALA A 145 -14.71 0.27 3.40
N ARG A 146 -13.41 0.20 3.07
CA ARG A 146 -12.74 -1.07 2.74
C ARG A 146 -12.45 -1.95 3.96
N CYS A 147 -12.01 -1.33 5.05
CA CYS A 147 -11.65 -2.02 6.28
C CYS A 147 -12.64 -1.71 7.42
N ASN A 148 -13.70 -0.94 7.13
CA ASN A 148 -14.80 -0.59 8.00
C ASN A 148 -14.33 -0.03 9.35
N THR A 149 -13.45 0.98 9.28
CA THR A 149 -12.82 1.58 10.47
C THR A 149 -12.39 3.02 10.18
N LEU A 150 -12.09 3.79 11.22
CA LEU A 150 -11.65 5.18 11.15
C LEU A 150 -10.12 5.26 11.08
N HIS A 151 -9.59 6.09 10.18
CA HIS A 151 -8.16 6.36 10.05
C HIS A 151 -7.89 7.86 10.01
N PRO A 152 -6.67 8.32 10.32
CA PRO A 152 -6.25 9.65 9.94
C PRO A 152 -6.48 9.89 8.43
N PRO A 153 -6.84 11.11 8.03
CA PRO A 153 -7.03 11.45 6.64
C PRO A 153 -5.84 11.06 5.78
N LEU A 154 -6.15 10.73 4.53
CA LEU A 154 -5.14 10.31 3.61
C LEU A 154 -4.15 11.46 3.33
N GLN A 155 -2.91 11.23 3.72
CA GLN A 155 -1.83 12.19 3.51
C GLN A 155 -1.41 12.24 2.03
N PRO A 156 -0.94 13.40 1.52
CA PRO A 156 -0.44 13.52 0.15
C PRO A 156 0.75 12.57 -0.09
N PRO A 157 1.07 12.22 -1.36
CA PRO A 157 2.12 11.27 -1.69
C PRO A 157 3.46 11.47 -0.97
N ARG A 158 3.87 12.73 -0.78
CA ARG A 158 5.11 13.14 -0.09
C ARG A 158 5.15 12.78 1.41
N SER A 159 3.99 12.72 2.05
CA SER A 159 3.84 12.43 3.49
C SER A 159 3.21 11.06 3.74
N HIS A 160 2.70 10.39 2.70
CA HIS A 160 2.00 9.13 2.83
C HIS A 160 2.94 7.98 3.21
N ARG A 161 2.61 7.25 4.28
CA ARG A 161 3.33 6.05 4.71
C ARG A 161 2.34 4.92 4.96
N GLU A 162 2.69 3.73 4.49
CA GLU A 162 1.93 2.52 4.81
C GLU A 162 2.10 2.22 6.31
N THR A 163 0.99 2.05 7.02
CA THR A 163 1.00 1.63 8.43
C THR A 163 0.48 0.20 8.54
N LYS A 164 0.76 -0.47 9.66
CA LYS A 164 0.18 -1.80 9.94
C LYS A 164 -1.35 -1.81 9.84
N LEU A 165 -1.99 -0.69 10.17
CA LEU A 165 -3.46 -0.54 10.15
C LEU A 165 -3.99 -0.33 8.73
N THR A 166 -3.28 0.47 7.92
CA THR A 166 -3.74 0.86 6.59
C THR A 166 -3.34 -0.12 5.48
N LYS A 167 -2.38 -1.02 5.76
CA LYS A 167 -1.94 -2.09 4.86
C LYS A 167 -3.08 -2.87 4.19
N TRP A 168 -4.09 -3.26 4.98
CA TRP A 168 -5.24 -4.01 4.47
C TRP A 168 -6.21 -3.14 3.66
N CYS A 169 -6.29 -1.85 3.98
CA CYS A 169 -7.23 -0.93 3.36
C CYS A 169 -6.80 -0.59 1.92
N PHE A 170 -5.50 -0.57 1.61
CA PHE A 170 -5.03 -0.26 0.25
C PHE A 170 -5.09 -1.46 -0.71
N GLY A 171 -5.08 -2.69 -0.19
CA GLY A 171 -5.23 -3.92 -0.97
C GLY A 171 -3.97 -4.31 -1.76
N GLN A 172 -4.09 -5.22 -2.74
CA GLN A 172 -2.95 -5.71 -3.54
C GLN A 172 -2.47 -4.72 -4.62
N ASP A 173 -3.27 -3.69 -4.92
CA ASP A 173 -2.95 -2.63 -5.88
C ASP A 173 -2.60 -1.31 -5.16
N ALA A 174 -2.08 -1.41 -3.92
CA ALA A 174 -2.07 -0.31 -2.96
C ALA A 174 -1.33 0.94 -3.43
N MET A 175 -0.04 0.81 -3.74
CA MET A 175 0.85 1.96 -3.84
C MET A 175 2.01 1.73 -4.79
N ILE A 176 2.53 2.82 -5.35
CA ILE A 176 3.83 2.81 -6.03
C ILE A 176 4.87 3.28 -5.02
N ASP A 177 5.84 2.42 -4.71
CA ASP A 177 6.95 2.72 -3.81
C ASP A 177 8.14 3.22 -4.65
N TYR A 178 8.18 4.54 -4.87
CA TYR A 178 9.30 5.21 -5.57
C TYR A 178 10.44 5.46 -4.61
N LEU A 179 11.64 5.04 -5.00
CA LEU A 179 12.86 5.29 -4.24
C LEU A 179 13.52 6.61 -4.69
N PRO A 180 14.21 7.36 -3.82
CA PRO A 180 14.61 6.98 -2.46
C PRO A 180 13.44 6.98 -1.46
N GLN A 181 13.57 6.26 -0.35
CA GLN A 181 12.68 6.37 0.82
C GLN A 181 13.47 6.06 2.09
N ASP A 182 13.08 6.67 3.21
CA ASP A 182 13.51 6.33 4.57
C ASP A 182 12.29 6.25 5.51
N ALA A 183 12.50 6.12 6.82
CA ALA A 183 11.41 6.00 7.79
C ALA A 183 10.49 7.24 7.85
N VAL A 184 10.99 8.40 7.42
CA VAL A 184 10.35 9.71 7.54
C VAL A 184 10.05 10.32 6.16
N HIS A 185 10.89 10.11 5.15
CA HIS A 185 10.85 10.71 3.81
C HIS A 185 10.58 9.67 2.72
N GLY A 186 9.92 10.08 1.64
CA GLY A 186 9.56 9.20 0.54
C GLY A 186 8.34 9.70 -0.22
N TYR A 187 8.09 9.12 -1.39
CA TYR A 187 6.99 9.49 -2.26
C TYR A 187 6.17 8.26 -2.65
N ASN A 188 4.97 8.19 -2.09
CA ASN A 188 4.10 7.02 -2.14
C ASN A 188 2.71 7.40 -2.66
N PRO A 189 2.52 7.52 -3.99
CA PRO A 189 1.20 7.74 -4.53
C PRO A 189 0.31 6.51 -4.37
N LEU A 190 -0.94 6.75 -4.03
CA LEU A 190 -2.04 5.79 -4.08
C LEU A 190 -2.92 6.11 -5.29
N PHE A 191 -3.75 5.15 -5.71
CA PHE A 191 -4.67 5.37 -6.83
C PHE A 191 -5.61 6.57 -6.61
N VAL A 192 -6.05 6.78 -5.37
CA VAL A 192 -6.92 7.92 -5.03
C VAL A 192 -6.21 9.27 -5.22
N HIS A 193 -4.88 9.36 -5.05
CA HIS A 193 -4.14 10.57 -5.40
C HIS A 193 -4.19 10.84 -6.91
N ILE A 194 -4.12 9.79 -7.73
CA ILE A 194 -4.28 9.88 -9.19
C ILE A 194 -5.70 10.29 -9.55
N ALA A 195 -6.71 9.71 -8.89
CA ALA A 195 -8.11 10.05 -9.13
C ALA A 195 -8.41 11.52 -8.79
N ASN A 196 -7.91 11.99 -7.64
CA ASN A 196 -8.06 13.39 -7.23
C ASN A 196 -7.35 14.34 -8.23
N ALA A 197 -6.12 14.02 -8.64
CA ALA A 197 -5.39 14.79 -9.64
C ALA A 197 -6.11 14.80 -11.01
N MET A 198 -6.78 13.72 -11.38
CA MET A 198 -7.56 13.66 -12.61
C MET A 198 -8.79 14.58 -12.56
N GLU A 199 -9.47 14.62 -11.42
CA GLU A 199 -10.63 15.50 -11.20
C GLU A 199 -10.21 16.97 -11.15
N GLU A 200 -9.13 17.28 -10.43
CA GLU A 200 -8.54 18.63 -10.34
C GLU A 200 -8.19 19.21 -11.72
N SER A 201 -7.74 18.35 -12.64
CA SER A 201 -7.26 18.76 -13.98
C SER A 201 -8.20 18.36 -15.14
N LYS A 202 -9.49 18.09 -14.85
CA LYS A 202 -10.43 17.50 -15.82
C LYS A 202 -10.66 18.36 -17.08
N GLU A 203 -10.56 19.68 -16.97
CA GLU A 203 -10.76 20.61 -18.09
C GLU A 203 -9.71 20.49 -19.20
N PHE A 204 -8.54 19.94 -18.85
CA PHE A 204 -7.43 19.67 -19.75
C PHE A 204 -7.38 18.20 -20.22
N ALA A 205 -8.41 17.39 -19.99
CA ALA A 205 -8.39 15.96 -20.33
C ALA A 205 -8.56 15.65 -21.85
N THR A 206 -8.75 16.67 -22.69
CA THR A 206 -8.91 16.51 -24.15
C THR A 206 -7.55 16.39 -24.84
N LYS A 207 -7.48 15.62 -25.94
CA LYS A 207 -6.30 15.56 -26.80
C LYS A 207 -5.86 16.96 -27.25
N GLY A 208 -4.56 17.19 -27.29
CA GLY A 208 -3.95 18.46 -27.69
C GLY A 208 -4.01 19.56 -26.63
N LYS A 209 -4.52 19.26 -25.43
CA LYS A 209 -4.51 20.20 -24.30
C LYS A 209 -3.43 19.83 -23.30
N ASP A 210 -2.72 20.87 -22.86
CA ASP A 210 -1.79 20.81 -21.75
C ASP A 210 -2.35 21.61 -20.57
N GLY A 211 -2.06 21.16 -19.36
CA GLY A 211 -2.57 21.77 -18.13
C GLY A 211 -1.44 22.26 -17.22
N PRO A 212 -1.78 23.03 -16.18
CA PRO A 212 -0.80 23.49 -15.19
C PRO A 212 -0.24 22.32 -14.36
N LEU A 213 0.81 22.62 -13.59
CA LEU A 213 1.33 21.70 -12.59
C LEU A 213 0.26 21.38 -11.53
N ILE A 214 0.21 20.12 -11.11
CA ILE A 214 -0.74 19.59 -10.14
C ILE A 214 -0.03 19.41 -8.80
N ASP A 215 -0.38 20.25 -7.83
CA ASP A 215 0.27 20.29 -6.52
C ASP A 215 0.06 19.01 -5.71
N THR A 216 -1.09 18.35 -5.90
CA THR A 216 -1.45 17.10 -5.23
C THR A 216 -0.39 15.99 -5.44
N LEU A 217 0.28 15.99 -6.60
CA LEU A 217 1.29 14.99 -6.96
C LEU A 217 2.73 15.53 -6.90
N SER A 218 2.92 16.74 -6.37
CA SER A 218 4.23 17.36 -6.27
C SER A 218 4.97 16.94 -4.99
N GLY A 219 6.28 16.79 -5.10
CA GLY A 219 7.15 16.41 -3.99
C GLY A 219 8.61 16.64 -4.29
N ASP A 220 9.39 16.90 -3.25
CA ASP A 220 10.84 17.05 -3.33
C ASP A 220 11.46 16.53 -2.05
N PHE A 221 12.39 15.61 -2.16
CA PHE A 221 13.07 15.07 -1.00
C PHE A 221 14.44 14.51 -1.38
N THR A 222 15.35 14.55 -0.42
CA THR A 222 16.74 14.11 -0.59
C THR A 222 17.10 13.19 0.55
N ILE A 223 17.69 12.04 0.21
CA ILE A 223 18.35 11.17 1.20
C ILE A 223 19.85 11.15 0.93
N THR A 224 20.62 10.88 1.97
CA THR A 224 22.06 10.58 1.84
C THR A 224 22.29 9.13 2.21
N LYS A 225 22.91 8.36 1.32
CA LYS A 225 23.28 6.96 1.55
C LYS A 225 24.76 6.78 1.24
N ARG A 226 25.54 6.45 2.27
CA ARG A 226 27.01 6.38 2.18
C ARG A 226 27.57 7.73 1.69
N SER A 227 28.31 7.72 0.59
CA SER A 227 28.91 8.88 -0.09
C SER A 227 28.04 9.45 -1.21
N THR A 228 26.76 9.05 -1.30
CA THR A 228 25.88 9.46 -2.40
C THR A 228 24.64 10.19 -1.88
N SER A 229 24.41 11.39 -2.40
CA SER A 229 23.16 12.14 -2.21
C SER A 229 22.21 11.77 -3.34
N TRP A 230 20.99 11.40 -2.99
CA TRP A 230 19.93 11.00 -3.91
C TRP A 230 18.68 11.81 -3.64
N ARG A 231 18.38 12.74 -4.55
CA ARG A 231 17.19 13.58 -4.56
C ARG A 231 16.15 13.04 -5.55
N LEU A 232 14.88 13.11 -5.20
CA LEU A 232 13.77 12.87 -6.10
C LEU A 232 12.85 14.08 -6.10
N VAL A 233 12.65 14.66 -7.29
CA VAL A 233 11.64 15.70 -7.52
C VAL A 233 10.50 15.11 -8.33
N SER A 234 9.29 15.17 -7.79
CA SER A 234 8.05 14.71 -8.39
C SER A 234 7.22 15.91 -8.82
N SER A 235 6.66 15.85 -10.02
CA SER A 235 5.73 16.85 -10.56
C SER A 235 4.73 16.15 -11.48
N ALA A 236 3.50 16.64 -11.57
CA ALA A 236 2.53 16.10 -12.52
C ALA A 236 1.82 17.22 -13.27
N GLN A 237 1.39 16.94 -14.49
CA GLN A 237 0.58 17.84 -15.29
C GLN A 237 -0.21 17.05 -16.34
N ARG A 238 -1.13 17.73 -17.03
CA ARG A 238 -1.76 17.19 -18.24
C ARG A 238 -0.87 17.50 -19.45
N VAL A 239 -0.57 16.48 -20.26
CA VAL A 239 0.20 16.59 -21.51
C VAL A 239 -0.54 15.84 -22.62
N ASP A 240 -0.92 16.51 -23.70
CA ASP A 240 -1.79 15.97 -24.76
C ASP A 240 -3.06 15.28 -24.20
N GLY A 241 -3.62 15.89 -23.15
CA GLY A 241 -4.76 15.40 -22.38
C GLY A 241 -4.47 14.29 -21.36
N ASN A 242 -3.30 13.65 -21.42
CA ASN A 242 -2.95 12.57 -20.50
C ASN A 242 -2.44 13.15 -19.18
N LEU A 243 -2.85 12.56 -18.05
CA LEU A 243 -2.19 12.84 -16.78
C LEU A 243 -0.81 12.18 -16.78
N VAL A 244 0.25 12.99 -16.75
CA VAL A 244 1.64 12.55 -16.76
C VAL A 244 2.30 12.94 -15.45
N LEU A 245 2.79 11.94 -14.72
CA LEU A 245 3.62 12.11 -13.53
C LEU A 245 5.08 11.99 -13.93
N ARG A 246 5.85 13.04 -13.68
CA ARG A 246 7.28 13.14 -13.94
C ARG A 246 8.06 13.03 -12.64
N HIS A 247 9.08 12.17 -12.64
CA HIS A 247 10.08 12.14 -11.56
C HIS A 247 11.47 12.47 -12.10
N VAL A 248 12.25 13.22 -11.33
CA VAL A 248 13.66 13.49 -11.61
C VAL A 248 14.49 12.97 -10.46
N HIS A 249 15.12 11.81 -10.65
CA HIS A 249 16.11 11.30 -9.72
C HIS A 249 17.44 12.01 -10.02
N THR A 250 17.97 12.70 -9.04
CA THR A 250 19.29 13.34 -9.08
C THR A 250 20.20 12.60 -8.11
N ILE A 251 21.31 12.08 -8.63
CA ILE A 251 22.28 11.32 -7.85
C ILE A 251 23.64 12.00 -8.01
N GLN A 252 24.30 12.28 -6.89
CA GLN A 252 25.59 12.97 -6.84
C GLN A 252 26.48 12.40 -5.73
N ASN A 253 27.80 12.43 -5.93
CA ASN A 253 28.77 12.07 -4.90
C ASN A 253 28.92 13.24 -3.92
N THR A 254 28.80 13.00 -2.62
CA THR A 254 28.91 14.02 -1.57
C THR A 254 30.34 14.42 -1.25
N MET A 255 31.33 13.59 -1.59
CA MET A 255 32.74 13.76 -1.20
C MET A 255 33.61 14.42 -2.29
N HIS A 256 33.01 15.23 -3.17
CA HIS A 256 33.70 15.90 -4.29
C HIS A 256 34.54 14.92 -5.14
N GLY A 257 33.87 14.03 -5.87
CA GLY A 257 34.51 13.09 -6.80
C GLY A 257 33.55 12.63 -7.90
N SER A 258 34.08 11.95 -8.91
CA SER A 258 33.23 11.31 -9.93
C SER A 258 32.33 10.25 -9.29
N LEU A 259 31.12 10.08 -9.82
CA LEU A 259 30.26 8.95 -9.44
C LEU A 259 30.89 7.64 -9.92
N ASP A 260 31.10 6.68 -9.02
CA ASP A 260 31.46 5.31 -9.41
C ASP A 260 30.20 4.58 -9.90
N GLY A 261 30.29 3.94 -11.06
CA GLY A 261 29.22 3.13 -11.63
C GLY A 261 28.82 1.96 -10.74
N ILE A 262 29.77 1.38 -9.98
CA ILE A 262 29.48 0.32 -9.01
C ILE A 262 28.59 0.84 -7.89
N ASP A 263 28.96 1.97 -7.28
CA ASP A 263 28.20 2.56 -6.18
C ASP A 263 26.81 2.98 -6.65
N LEU A 264 26.72 3.56 -7.84
CA LEU A 264 25.46 3.94 -8.45
C LEU A 264 24.52 2.75 -8.68
N LEU A 265 25.02 1.65 -9.26
CA LEU A 265 24.20 0.45 -9.49
C LEU A 265 23.97 -0.39 -8.22
N SER A 266 24.68 -0.08 -7.12
CA SER A 266 24.36 -0.62 -5.80
C SER A 266 23.12 0.03 -5.17
N LEU A 267 22.74 1.23 -5.65
CA LEU A 267 21.48 1.84 -5.25
C LEU A 267 20.31 1.05 -5.83
N PRO A 268 19.24 0.82 -5.06
CA PRO A 268 18.04 0.14 -5.55
C PRO A 268 17.17 1.10 -6.38
N ILE A 269 17.70 1.70 -7.45
CA ILE A 269 16.93 2.60 -8.32
C ILE A 269 15.79 1.80 -8.94
N ARG A 270 14.56 2.30 -8.80
CA ARG A 270 13.36 1.71 -9.39
C ARG A 270 12.55 2.80 -10.05
N LEU A 271 12.45 2.74 -11.38
CA LEU A 271 11.67 3.68 -12.17
C LEU A 271 10.22 3.20 -12.31
N CYS A 272 10.04 1.89 -12.47
CA CYS A 272 8.75 1.23 -12.45
C CYS A 272 8.96 -0.22 -11.95
N PRO A 273 7.90 -1.04 -11.81
CA PRO A 273 8.07 -2.42 -11.35
C PRO A 273 9.03 -3.23 -12.21
N HIS A 274 9.19 -2.89 -13.49
CA HIS A 274 9.95 -3.68 -14.47
C HIS A 274 11.35 -3.14 -14.76
N GLN A 275 11.62 -1.88 -14.43
CA GLN A 275 12.88 -1.20 -14.72
C GLN A 275 13.49 -0.77 -13.39
N SER A 276 14.42 -1.59 -12.91
CA SER A 276 15.17 -1.33 -11.68
C SER A 276 16.61 -1.79 -11.80
N THR A 277 17.47 -1.33 -10.91
CA THR A 277 18.87 -1.79 -10.77
C THR A 277 19.01 -2.92 -9.75
N THR A 278 17.91 -3.45 -9.19
CA THR A 278 18.01 -4.49 -8.17
C THR A 278 18.64 -5.77 -8.72
N LYS A 279 19.58 -6.32 -7.95
CA LYS A 279 20.19 -7.64 -8.19
C LYS A 279 19.63 -8.71 -7.24
N GLN A 280 18.69 -8.34 -6.36
CA GLN A 280 18.10 -9.28 -5.41
C GLN A 280 17.23 -10.29 -6.14
N VAL A 281 17.39 -11.56 -5.78
CA VAL A 281 16.55 -12.66 -6.28
C VAL A 281 15.20 -12.60 -5.55
N PRO A 282 14.07 -12.82 -6.23
CA PRO A 282 12.77 -12.82 -5.56
C PRO A 282 12.68 -13.93 -4.51
N GLU A 283 11.84 -13.72 -3.49
CA GLU A 283 11.51 -14.80 -2.55
C GLU A 283 10.93 -16.01 -3.29
N ARG A 284 11.39 -17.21 -2.89
CA ARG A 284 10.89 -18.46 -3.45
C ARG A 284 9.38 -18.53 -3.30
N SER A 285 8.69 -18.82 -4.40
CA SER A 285 7.25 -19.00 -4.44
C SER A 285 6.93 -20.32 -5.14
N ARG A 286 5.79 -20.92 -4.80
CA ARG A 286 5.29 -22.16 -5.42
C ARG A 286 5.14 -22.07 -6.95
N TYR A 287 5.11 -20.86 -7.50
CA TYR A 287 4.98 -20.57 -8.92
C TYR A 287 6.32 -20.34 -9.62
N PHE A 288 7.44 -20.30 -8.87
CA PHE A 288 8.79 -20.08 -9.36
C PHE A 288 9.65 -21.31 -9.08
N ARG A 289 10.24 -21.87 -10.13
CA ARG A 289 11.11 -23.05 -10.05
C ARG A 289 12.55 -22.70 -10.44
N GLY A 290 13.12 -21.69 -9.79
CA GLY A 290 14.56 -21.45 -9.68
C GLY A 290 15.34 -21.39 -11.00
N LYS A 291 14.72 -20.98 -12.11
CA LYS A 291 15.39 -20.87 -13.42
C LYS A 291 15.71 -19.42 -13.75
N CYS A 292 16.63 -19.22 -14.71
CA CYS A 292 17.12 -17.96 -15.29
C CYS A 292 16.02 -16.90 -15.63
N SER A 293 14.75 -17.31 -15.70
CA SER A 293 13.58 -16.42 -15.78
C SER A 293 13.40 -15.48 -14.59
N GLU A 294 14.10 -15.71 -13.47
CA GLU A 294 13.96 -14.96 -12.21
C GLU A 294 15.02 -13.85 -12.04
N ILE A 295 15.75 -13.52 -13.11
CA ILE A 295 16.76 -12.47 -13.12
C ILE A 295 16.16 -11.18 -13.72
N ASN A 296 16.44 -10.05 -13.07
CA ASN A 296 16.02 -8.72 -13.52
C ASN A 296 16.61 -8.36 -14.89
N GLY A 297 15.90 -7.54 -15.67
CA GLY A 297 16.31 -7.10 -17.00
C GLY A 297 17.52 -6.14 -16.97
N ARG A 298 18.36 -6.22 -18.01
CA ARG A 298 19.59 -5.43 -18.13
C ARG A 298 19.40 -3.99 -18.61
N LEU A 299 18.28 -3.65 -19.24
CA LEU A 299 18.11 -2.38 -19.98
C LEU A 299 18.43 -1.14 -19.14
N LEU A 300 17.78 -0.93 -17.99
CA LEU A 300 18.02 0.25 -17.16
C LEU A 300 19.49 0.37 -16.72
N SER A 301 20.07 -0.71 -16.18
CA SER A 301 21.45 -0.73 -15.74
C SER A 301 22.43 -0.44 -16.89
N GLN A 302 22.13 -0.94 -18.08
CA GLN A 302 22.92 -0.68 -19.27
C GLN A 302 22.84 0.78 -19.73
N VAL A 303 21.64 1.36 -19.75
CA VAL A 303 21.42 2.78 -20.09
C VAL A 303 22.13 3.70 -19.10
N ILE A 304 22.03 3.41 -17.80
CA ILE A 304 22.73 4.14 -16.74
C ILE A 304 24.25 4.06 -16.98
N THR A 305 24.77 2.85 -17.18
CA THR A 305 26.21 2.63 -17.38
C THR A 305 26.72 3.39 -18.61
N SER A 306 26.00 3.35 -19.73
CA SER A 306 26.41 4.07 -20.95
C SER A 306 26.38 5.59 -20.83
N ALA A 307 25.59 6.14 -19.91
CA ALA A 307 25.57 7.58 -19.68
C ALA A 307 26.79 8.06 -18.88
N LEU A 308 27.49 7.17 -18.16
CA LEU A 308 28.65 7.53 -17.37
C LEU A 308 29.91 7.73 -18.23
N PRO A 309 30.93 8.47 -17.74
CA PRO A 309 32.21 8.62 -18.44
C PRO A 309 32.92 7.27 -18.68
N PRO A 310 33.60 7.05 -19.83
CA PRO A 310 34.22 5.77 -20.19
C PRO A 310 35.11 5.15 -19.11
N ALA A 311 35.87 5.97 -18.37
CA ALA A 311 36.74 5.52 -17.28
C ALA A 311 36.00 4.80 -16.13
N THR A 312 34.71 5.09 -15.94
CA THR A 312 33.87 4.47 -14.90
C THR A 312 33.05 3.28 -15.44
N GLN A 313 32.87 3.17 -16.75
CA GLN A 313 32.07 2.11 -17.38
C GLN A 313 32.71 0.72 -17.19
N GLN A 314 34.03 0.64 -17.30
CA GLN A 314 34.78 -0.63 -17.28
C GLN A 314 34.65 -1.42 -15.97
N LYS A 315 34.25 -0.77 -14.89
CA LYS A 315 34.11 -1.39 -13.56
C LYS A 315 32.77 -2.11 -13.36
N VAL A 316 31.82 -1.93 -14.28
CA VAL A 316 30.46 -2.44 -14.13
C VAL A 316 30.28 -3.78 -14.83
N ASP A 317 30.06 -4.85 -14.05
CA ASP A 317 29.60 -6.13 -14.58
C ASP A 317 28.06 -6.20 -14.62
N LEU A 318 27.54 -6.43 -15.83
CA LEU A 318 26.12 -6.60 -16.14
C LEU A 318 25.75 -8.05 -16.50
N ASN A 319 26.70 -8.98 -16.51
CA ASN A 319 26.46 -10.38 -16.88
C ASN A 319 25.57 -11.12 -15.86
N SER A 320 25.41 -10.57 -14.65
CA SER A 320 24.47 -11.05 -13.64
C SER A 320 23.00 -10.68 -13.92
N LEU A 321 22.71 -9.96 -15.01
CA LEU A 321 21.38 -9.53 -15.41
C LEU A 321 20.93 -10.26 -16.67
N LYS A 322 19.61 -10.34 -16.86
CA LYS A 322 19.03 -10.98 -18.05
C LYS A 322 19.30 -10.13 -19.29
N ASP A 323 19.72 -10.78 -20.37
CA ASP A 323 19.95 -10.14 -21.67
C ASP A 323 18.73 -9.36 -22.17
N LEU A 324 19.01 -8.34 -22.98
CA LEU A 324 17.99 -7.50 -23.58
C LEU A 324 17.05 -8.34 -24.45
N ALA A 325 15.75 -8.16 -24.27
CA ALA A 325 14.77 -8.73 -25.18
C ALA A 325 14.88 -8.09 -26.58
N PRO A 326 14.38 -8.72 -27.66
CA PRO A 326 14.48 -8.18 -29.02
C PRO A 326 13.98 -6.72 -29.16
N SER A 327 12.89 -6.37 -28.48
CA SER A 327 12.37 -4.99 -28.49
C SER A 327 13.24 -4.01 -27.71
N GLU A 328 13.99 -4.47 -26.71
CA GLU A 328 14.95 -3.66 -25.95
C GLU A 328 16.26 -3.51 -26.72
N GLN A 329 16.69 -4.55 -27.46
CA GLN A 329 17.81 -4.50 -28.40
C GLN A 329 17.55 -3.51 -29.54
N ALA A 330 16.34 -3.52 -30.11
CA ALA A 330 15.94 -2.57 -31.14
C ALA A 330 15.96 -1.12 -30.61
N GLN A 331 15.44 -0.88 -29.40
CA GLN A 331 15.55 0.42 -28.74
C GLN A 331 17.01 0.82 -28.53
N TRP A 332 17.85 -0.12 -28.10
CA TRP A 332 19.28 0.11 -27.89
C TRP A 332 19.99 0.53 -29.17
N ALA A 333 19.81 -0.21 -30.26
CA ALA A 333 20.42 0.08 -31.55
C ALA A 333 20.06 1.48 -32.07
N VAL A 334 18.81 1.92 -31.87
CA VAL A 334 18.34 3.24 -32.29
C VAL A 334 18.83 4.37 -31.39
N ASN A 335 18.92 4.14 -30.08
CA ASN A 335 19.12 5.20 -29.10
C ASN A 335 20.55 5.34 -28.56
N GLN A 336 21.43 4.35 -28.70
CA GLN A 336 22.72 4.34 -28.00
C GLN A 336 23.62 5.55 -28.30
N GLN A 337 23.48 6.17 -29.49
CA GLN A 337 24.29 7.32 -29.92
C GLN A 337 23.52 8.65 -29.87
N ARG A 338 22.23 8.62 -29.51
CA ARG A 338 21.38 9.82 -29.54
C ARG A 338 21.43 10.51 -28.18
N ALA A 339 22.00 11.72 -28.16
CA ALA A 339 21.93 12.59 -26.99
C ALA A 339 20.46 12.82 -26.58
N GLY A 340 20.15 12.64 -25.31
CA GLY A 340 18.80 12.84 -24.78
C GLY A 340 17.77 11.77 -25.19
N ALA A 341 18.22 10.57 -25.60
CA ALA A 341 17.31 9.49 -25.97
C ALA A 341 16.29 9.13 -24.87
N ILE A 342 15.05 8.90 -25.30
CA ILE A 342 13.95 8.46 -24.44
C ILE A 342 13.76 6.96 -24.60
N TRP A 343 13.94 6.24 -23.50
CA TRP A 343 13.78 4.80 -23.36
C TRP A 343 12.38 4.47 -22.88
N ARG A 344 11.85 3.31 -23.30
CA ARG A 344 10.48 2.89 -23.01
C ARG A 344 10.47 1.55 -22.30
N CYS A 345 9.70 1.45 -21.22
CA CYS A 345 9.40 0.15 -20.62
C CYS A 345 8.44 -0.62 -21.54
N ARG A 346 8.75 -1.88 -21.82
CA ARG A 346 7.90 -2.75 -22.67
C ARG A 346 6.62 -3.24 -21.98
N PHE A 347 6.47 -3.05 -20.67
CA PHE A 347 5.40 -3.65 -19.88
C PHE A 347 4.45 -2.64 -19.20
N CYS A 348 4.81 -1.36 -19.15
CA CYS A 348 3.96 -0.30 -18.59
C CYS A 348 4.23 1.05 -19.27
N LEU A 349 3.38 2.04 -19.00
CA LEU A 349 3.49 3.40 -19.53
C LEU A 349 4.57 4.22 -18.82
N THR A 350 5.77 3.66 -18.71
CA THR A 350 6.94 4.35 -18.19
C THR A 350 7.90 4.65 -19.32
N LYS A 351 8.26 5.91 -19.45
CA LYS A 351 9.36 6.39 -20.28
C LYS A 351 10.42 7.00 -19.40
N TYR A 352 11.66 6.99 -19.84
CA TYR A 352 12.74 7.60 -19.08
C TYR A 352 13.90 8.08 -19.96
N ARG A 353 14.64 9.05 -19.44
CA ARG A 353 15.84 9.63 -20.02
C ARG A 353 16.91 9.64 -18.94
N VAL A 354 18.14 9.28 -19.31
CA VAL A 354 19.30 9.31 -18.42
C VAL A 354 20.33 10.28 -18.99
N GLN A 355 20.81 11.19 -18.15
CA GLN A 355 21.82 12.18 -18.50
C GLN A 355 22.86 12.23 -17.40
N TYR A 356 24.12 12.44 -17.79
CA TYR A 356 25.22 12.68 -16.88
C TYR A 356 25.84 14.03 -17.22
N SER A 357 25.86 14.94 -16.26
CA SER A 357 26.41 16.30 -16.43
C SER A 357 26.92 16.81 -15.10
N ALA A 358 28.04 17.55 -15.10
CA ALA A 358 28.59 18.17 -13.89
C ALA A 358 28.79 17.19 -12.71
N ASN A 359 29.26 15.97 -12.99
CA ASN A 359 29.41 14.89 -12.00
C ASN A 359 28.13 14.44 -11.28
N GLN A 360 26.98 14.75 -11.88
CA GLN A 360 25.66 14.35 -11.41
C GLN A 360 24.98 13.49 -12.47
N LEU A 361 24.37 12.40 -12.02
CA LEU A 361 23.46 11.62 -12.86
C LEU A 361 22.02 12.10 -12.62
N SER A 362 21.32 12.41 -13.70
CA SER A 362 19.88 12.67 -13.68
C SER A 362 19.13 11.58 -14.45
N ILE A 363 18.12 11.00 -13.81
CA ILE A 363 17.17 10.07 -14.44
C ILE A 363 15.81 10.74 -14.40
N THR A 364 15.34 11.21 -15.55
CA THR A 364 13.97 11.71 -15.67
C THR A 364 13.07 10.56 -16.10
N THR A 365 11.98 10.34 -15.37
CA THR A 365 10.96 9.35 -15.69
C THR A 365 9.62 10.01 -15.87
N TRP A 366 8.79 9.43 -16.74
CA TRP A 366 7.43 9.85 -16.98
C TRP A 366 6.51 8.65 -16.92
N HIS A 367 5.39 8.80 -16.22
CA HIS A 367 4.33 7.81 -16.08
C HIS A 367 3.03 8.40 -16.60
N SER A 368 2.42 7.75 -17.59
CA SER A 368 1.09 8.16 -18.06
C SER A 368 -0.02 7.35 -17.39
N PHE A 369 -1.03 8.07 -16.88
CA PHE A 369 -2.26 7.50 -16.34
C PHE A 369 -3.44 7.62 -17.31
N GLY A 370 -3.20 8.10 -18.54
CA GLY A 370 -4.26 8.30 -19.53
C GLY A 370 -5.10 9.54 -19.28
N ARG A 371 -6.22 9.65 -20.01
CA ARG A 371 -7.08 10.85 -20.01
C ARG A 371 -8.18 10.80 -18.97
N ASP A 372 -8.65 9.61 -18.63
CA ASP A 372 -9.80 9.39 -17.76
C ASP A 372 -9.53 8.31 -16.70
N LEU A 373 -10.44 8.19 -15.74
CA LEU A 373 -10.34 7.24 -14.63
C LEU A 373 -10.37 5.78 -15.08
N TYR A 374 -11.00 5.48 -16.23
CA TYR A 374 -11.03 4.12 -16.77
C TYR A 374 -9.62 3.69 -17.20
N HIS A 375 -8.94 4.54 -17.97
CA HIS A 375 -7.55 4.33 -18.36
C HIS A 375 -6.62 4.34 -17.15
N ALA A 376 -6.82 5.27 -16.21
CA ALA A 376 -6.04 5.34 -14.98
C ALA A 376 -6.09 4.02 -14.20
N SER A 377 -7.29 3.50 -13.96
CA SER A 377 -7.51 2.24 -13.23
C SER A 377 -6.85 1.05 -13.93
N LYS A 378 -6.91 1.02 -15.27
CA LYS A 378 -6.25 -0.01 -16.08
C LYS A 378 -4.72 0.09 -15.99
N TYR A 379 -4.17 1.28 -16.16
CA TYR A 379 -2.73 1.54 -16.20
C TYR A 379 -2.07 1.48 -14.82
N TRP A 380 -2.81 1.80 -13.76
CA TRP A 380 -2.38 1.66 -12.38
C TRP A 380 -1.87 0.25 -12.08
N LYS A 381 -2.61 -0.76 -12.54
CA LYS A 381 -2.25 -2.18 -12.42
C LYS A 381 -0.97 -2.57 -13.15
N TRP A 382 -0.44 -1.71 -14.01
CA TRP A 382 0.77 -1.93 -14.79
C TRP A 382 1.98 -1.25 -14.14
N ILE A 383 1.75 -0.17 -13.38
CA ILE A 383 2.80 0.62 -12.72
C ILE A 383 2.93 0.27 -11.23
N VAL A 384 1.91 -0.33 -10.61
CA VAL A 384 2.02 -0.84 -9.24
C VAL A 384 2.77 -2.15 -9.19
N ARG A 385 3.76 -2.21 -8.30
CA ARG A 385 4.52 -3.43 -8.03
C ARG A 385 3.68 -4.40 -7.20
N ARG A 386 3.48 -5.62 -7.71
CA ARG A 386 2.69 -6.67 -7.04
C ARG A 386 3.53 -7.90 -6.76
N THR A 387 3.81 -8.12 -5.49
CA THR A 387 4.59 -9.26 -4.99
C THR A 387 3.87 -10.00 -3.88
N GLY A 388 4.10 -11.31 -3.78
CA GLY A 388 3.53 -12.13 -2.72
C GLY A 388 3.79 -13.61 -2.96
N THR A 389 4.15 -14.34 -1.91
CA THR A 389 4.53 -15.77 -1.99
C THR A 389 3.41 -16.66 -2.54
N THR A 390 2.15 -16.23 -2.40
CA THR A 390 0.95 -16.91 -2.89
C THR A 390 0.36 -16.30 -4.16
N LEU A 391 0.89 -15.18 -4.67
CA LEU A 391 0.43 -14.58 -5.92
C LEU A 391 0.86 -15.43 -7.12
N GLY A 392 -0.11 -15.81 -7.95
CA GLY A 392 0.09 -16.48 -9.23
C GLY A 392 0.80 -15.57 -10.25
N THR A 393 1.36 -16.19 -11.30
CA THR A 393 2.10 -15.50 -12.36
C THR A 393 1.24 -14.49 -13.14
N ASP A 394 -0.06 -14.73 -13.26
CA ASP A 394 -1.03 -13.84 -13.88
C ASP A 394 -1.26 -12.54 -13.09
N LYS A 395 -1.02 -12.57 -11.78
CA LYS A 395 -1.31 -11.45 -10.87
C LYS A 395 -0.05 -10.66 -10.47
N ARG A 396 1.13 -11.24 -10.62
CA ARG A 396 2.39 -10.55 -10.32
C ARG A 396 2.72 -9.46 -11.33
N ASN A 397 3.42 -8.44 -10.86
CA ASN A 397 3.89 -7.33 -11.67
C ASN A 397 5.13 -6.75 -11.00
N ASP A 398 6.30 -7.25 -11.36
CA ASP A 398 7.57 -6.91 -10.72
C ASP A 398 8.75 -7.02 -11.70
N GLU A 399 9.97 -6.90 -11.18
CA GLU A 399 11.20 -6.82 -11.96
C GLU A 399 11.52 -8.12 -12.70
N TRP A 400 10.97 -9.22 -12.19
CA TRP A 400 11.26 -10.58 -12.61
C TRP A 400 10.15 -11.14 -13.49
N TRP A 401 8.92 -10.67 -13.29
CA TRP A 401 7.77 -11.16 -14.02
C TRP A 401 6.71 -10.08 -14.29
N SER A 402 6.34 -9.96 -15.57
CA SER A 402 5.19 -9.17 -16.01
C SER A 402 4.52 -9.82 -17.22
N PRO A 403 3.18 -9.84 -17.29
CA PRO A 403 2.46 -10.29 -18.48
C PRO A 403 2.77 -9.40 -19.69
N SER A 404 3.09 -10.05 -20.82
CA SER A 404 3.24 -9.40 -22.13
C SER A 404 1.97 -8.64 -22.52
N ARG A 405 2.14 -7.41 -23.01
CA ARG A 405 1.03 -6.55 -23.46
C ARG A 405 1.53 -5.46 -24.39
N THR A 406 0.63 -4.90 -25.18
CA THR A 406 0.87 -3.68 -25.95
C THR A 406 0.68 -2.46 -25.05
N VAL A 407 1.69 -1.59 -25.01
CA VAL A 407 1.70 -0.36 -24.21
C VAL A 407 1.45 0.83 -25.14
N PRO A 408 0.42 1.65 -24.89
CA PRO A 408 0.17 2.88 -25.66
C PRO A 408 1.34 3.87 -25.55
N ASP A 409 1.60 4.60 -26.63
CA ASP A 409 2.55 5.70 -26.63
C ASP A 409 1.90 6.99 -26.06
N PHE A 410 2.71 7.90 -25.53
CA PHE A 410 2.24 9.18 -24.95
C PHE A 410 3.31 10.28 -25.02
N VAL A 411 2.91 11.54 -25.03
CA VAL A 411 3.83 12.70 -25.02
C VAL A 411 4.35 12.93 -23.60
N CYS A 412 5.65 13.12 -23.42
CA CYS A 412 6.31 13.18 -22.11
C CYS A 412 6.27 14.58 -21.47
N GLU A 413 6.54 15.60 -22.26
CA GLU A 413 6.71 16.99 -21.85
C GLU A 413 6.10 17.89 -22.93
N THR A 414 5.63 19.06 -22.52
CA THR A 414 5.20 20.12 -23.43
C THR A 414 6.43 20.65 -24.17
N GLU A 415 6.29 21.00 -25.44
CA GLU A 415 7.36 21.62 -26.23
C GLU A 415 7.73 23.02 -25.70
#